data_AF-A0A9J6FMN7-F1
#
_entry.id   AF-A0A9J6FMN7-F1
#
_cell.length_a   1.000
_cell.length_b   1.000
_cell.length_c   1.000
_cell.angle_alpha   90.00
_cell.angle_beta   90.00
_cell.angle_gamma   90.00
#
_symmetry.space_group_name_H-M   'P 1'
#
loop_
_entity.id
_entity.type
_entity.pdbx_description
1 polymer ?
#
loop_
_entity_poly.entity_id
_entity_poly.type
_entity_poly.pdbx_seq_one_letter_code
_entity_poly.pdbx_strand_id
1 'polypeptide(L)'
;MPDQDTPLHRVQGLLSGVNWRPTKFAAPVPSHVTCGLCHVIPRRTVVLPCLHTLCETCESHSVEDGNIVCPLDQESFAVGDCQKLQLPPATADRLKACCWNESQGCTFVGTLQAVLVHYEKHCTFHTVSCPRCKVSLLRQDPSKTLQGWMPRRRHYEYNRSTNVASRAYA
;
A
#
# COMPACT_ATOMS: atom_id res chain seq x y z
N MET A 1 4.75 -18.79 -14.18
CA MET A 1 3.77 -18.71 -13.07
C MET A 1 3.22 -17.31 -13.09
N PRO A 2 1.90 -17.11 -13.22
CA PRO A 2 1.36 -15.76 -13.32
C PRO A 2 1.60 -15.03 -12.00
N ASP A 3 1.87 -13.74 -12.12
CA ASP A 3 2.00 -12.74 -11.07
C ASP A 3 0.82 -12.89 -10.09
N GLN A 4 1.00 -13.62 -9.00
CA GLN A 4 0.01 -13.68 -7.94
C GLN A 4 0.07 -12.33 -7.24
N ASP A 5 -0.82 -11.44 -7.66
CA ASP A 5 -0.98 -10.09 -7.14
C ASP A 5 -1.07 -10.17 -5.61
N THR A 6 0.04 -9.88 -4.94
CA THR A 6 0.14 -10.07 -3.49
C THR A 6 -0.82 -9.10 -2.83
N PRO A 7 -1.72 -9.55 -1.94
CA PRO A 7 -2.77 -8.68 -1.42
C PRO A 7 -2.18 -7.47 -0.71
N LEU A 8 -2.79 -6.31 -0.96
CA LEU A 8 -2.46 -5.07 -0.27
C LEU A 8 -3.08 -5.08 1.12
N HIS A 9 -2.27 -4.80 2.13
CA HIS A 9 -2.73 -4.62 3.49
C HIS A 9 -2.66 -3.15 3.89
N ARG A 10 -3.52 -2.76 4.84
CA ARG A 10 -3.46 -1.44 5.49
C ARG A 10 -2.97 -1.64 6.91
N VAL A 11 -2.17 -0.70 7.40
CA VAL A 11 -1.72 -0.69 8.80
C VAL A 11 -2.44 0.42 9.55
N GLN A 12 -2.62 0.25 10.86
CA GLN A 12 -3.21 1.27 11.72
C GLN A 12 -2.48 1.36 13.06
N GLY A 13 -2.05 2.57 13.42
CA GLY A 13 -1.42 2.86 14.70
C GLY A 13 0.03 2.40 14.83
N LEU A 14 0.62 1.84 13.77
CA LEU A 14 2.03 1.43 13.75
C LEU A 14 2.97 2.59 13.40
N LEU A 15 2.60 3.40 12.41
CA LEU A 15 3.40 4.52 11.92
C LEU A 15 2.49 5.55 11.24
N SER A 16 2.51 6.81 11.69
CA SER A 16 1.59 7.87 11.24
C SER A 16 1.57 8.07 9.73
N GLY A 17 2.74 8.05 9.07
CA GLY A 17 2.87 8.21 7.61
C GLY A 17 2.45 7.01 6.77
N VAL A 18 2.08 5.88 7.40
CA VAL A 18 1.71 4.65 6.71
C VAL A 18 0.28 4.20 7.04
N ASN A 19 -0.36 4.82 8.04
CA ASN A 19 -1.72 4.47 8.44
C ASN A 19 -2.69 4.54 7.25
N TRP A 20 -3.52 3.52 7.09
CA TRP A 20 -4.52 3.36 6.03
C TRP A 20 -3.99 3.33 4.59
N ARG A 21 -2.67 3.46 4.40
CA ARG A 21 -2.04 3.39 3.09
C ARG A 21 -1.97 1.93 2.62
N PRO A 22 -2.58 1.59 1.47
CA PRO A 22 -2.44 0.25 0.90
C PRO A 22 -0.96 -0.07 0.67
N THR A 23 -0.48 -1.14 1.26
CA THR A 23 0.94 -1.50 1.30
C THR A 23 1.09 -2.97 0.94
N LYS A 24 1.93 -3.24 -0.04
CA LYS A 24 2.32 -4.60 -0.43
C LYS A 24 3.41 -5.09 0.50
N PHE A 25 3.22 -6.27 1.07
CA PHE A 25 4.22 -6.92 1.91
C PHE A 25 5.01 -7.93 1.08
N ALA A 26 6.33 -8.02 1.33
CA ALA A 26 7.23 -8.88 0.57
C ALA A 26 7.01 -10.38 0.88
N ALA A 27 6.37 -10.68 2.00
CA ALA A 27 5.94 -12.02 2.38
C ALA A 27 4.47 -11.98 2.82
N PRO A 28 3.75 -13.11 2.75
CA PRO A 28 2.38 -13.20 3.26
C PRO A 28 2.30 -12.73 4.72
N VAL A 29 1.32 -11.87 4.99
CA VAL A 29 1.09 -11.36 6.35
C VAL A 29 0.41 -12.45 7.18
N PRO A 30 0.91 -12.79 8.38
CA PRO A 30 0.26 -13.79 9.23
C PRO A 30 -1.16 -13.36 9.63
N SER A 31 -2.11 -14.28 9.56
CA SER A 31 -3.53 -14.00 9.86
C SER A 31 -3.75 -13.48 11.29
N HIS A 32 -2.97 -13.95 12.26
CA HIS A 32 -3.07 -13.54 13.68
C HIS A 32 -2.62 -12.10 13.96
N VAL A 33 -2.03 -11.39 12.99
CA VAL A 33 -1.72 -9.95 13.11
C VAL A 33 -2.64 -9.08 12.26
N THR A 34 -3.60 -9.69 11.56
CA THR A 34 -4.60 -9.01 10.75
C THR A 34 -5.99 -9.17 11.35
N CYS A 35 -6.82 -8.15 11.20
CA CYS A 35 -8.24 -8.28 11.48
C CYS A 35 -8.89 -9.21 10.45
N GLY A 36 -9.61 -10.24 10.89
CA GLY A 36 -10.33 -11.17 10.03
C GLY A 36 -11.49 -10.52 9.27
N LEU A 37 -12.04 -9.41 9.78
CA LEU A 37 -13.19 -8.72 9.18
C LEU A 37 -12.78 -7.64 8.15
N CYS A 38 -11.84 -6.77 8.51
CA CYS A 38 -11.46 -5.62 7.67
C CYS A 38 -10.04 -5.70 7.08
N HIS A 39 -9.30 -6.78 7.38
CA HIS A 39 -7.96 -7.09 6.88
C HIS A 39 -6.87 -6.04 7.18
N VAL A 40 -7.14 -5.10 8.08
CA VAL A 40 -6.14 -4.16 8.60
C VAL A 40 -5.17 -4.88 9.53
N ILE A 41 -3.92 -4.42 9.58
CA ILE A 41 -2.90 -4.79 10.56
C ILE A 41 -2.90 -3.68 11.64
N PRO A 42 -3.63 -3.86 12.75
CA PRO A 42 -3.67 -2.86 13.80
C PRO A 42 -2.44 -2.99 14.72
N ARG A 43 -2.13 -1.92 15.46
CA ARG A 43 -1.15 -1.99 16.57
C ARG A 43 -1.63 -2.92 17.70
N ARG A 44 -2.94 -3.01 17.91
CA ARG A 44 -3.59 -3.85 18.91
C ARG A 44 -4.64 -4.72 18.24
N THR A 45 -4.56 -6.02 18.47
CA THR A 45 -5.57 -7.00 18.07
C THR A 45 -6.35 -7.47 19.29
N VAL A 46 -7.57 -7.91 19.04
CA VAL A 46 -8.41 -8.59 20.01
C VAL A 46 -8.65 -10.01 19.51
N VAL A 47 -8.28 -11.00 20.30
CA VAL A 47 -8.55 -12.41 20.02
C VAL A 47 -9.79 -12.82 20.80
N LEU A 48 -10.81 -13.23 20.07
CA LEU A 48 -12.09 -13.70 20.62
C LEU A 48 -11.96 -15.15 21.14
N PRO A 49 -12.89 -15.63 21.98
CA PRO A 49 -12.88 -17.03 22.45
C PRO A 49 -12.96 -18.07 21.33
N CYS A 50 -13.60 -17.75 20.21
CA CYS A 50 -13.61 -18.57 19.00
C CYS A 50 -12.30 -18.53 18.19
N LEU A 51 -11.24 -17.91 18.74
CA LEU A 51 -9.90 -17.74 18.15
C LEU A 51 -9.81 -16.80 16.94
N HIS A 52 -10.92 -16.17 16.56
CA HIS A 52 -10.91 -15.11 15.56
C HIS A 52 -10.20 -13.85 16.07
N THR A 53 -9.35 -13.26 15.22
CA THR A 53 -8.60 -12.05 15.53
C THR A 53 -9.25 -10.83 14.86
N LEU A 54 -9.58 -9.81 15.63
CA LEU A 54 -10.16 -8.55 15.16
C LEU A 54 -9.29 -7.34 15.55
N CYS A 55 -9.53 -6.19 14.93
CA CYS A 55 -9.06 -4.92 15.48
C CYS A 55 -10.06 -4.38 16.52
N GLU A 56 -9.61 -3.50 17.41
CA GLU A 56 -10.45 -2.93 18.49
C GLU A 56 -11.72 -2.25 17.95
N THR A 57 -11.66 -1.61 16.77
CA THR A 57 -12.84 -1.00 16.15
C THR A 57 -13.86 -2.05 15.70
N CYS A 58 -13.43 -3.14 15.07
CA CYS A 58 -14.34 -4.19 14.62
C CYS A 58 -14.94 -4.96 15.82
N GLU A 59 -14.14 -5.23 16.85
CA GLU A 59 -14.64 -5.84 18.08
C GLU A 59 -15.68 -4.96 18.78
N SER A 60 -15.45 -3.64 18.88
CA SER A 60 -16.43 -2.73 19.51
C SER A 60 -17.79 -2.66 18.81
N HIS A 61 -17.86 -3.09 17.55
CA HIS A 61 -19.10 -3.16 16.75
C HIS A 61 -19.65 -4.59 16.63
N SER A 62 -19.09 -5.55 17.36
CA SER A 62 -19.49 -6.96 17.36
C SER A 62 -20.71 -7.20 18.26
N VAL A 63 -21.79 -6.46 18.00
CA VAL A 63 -23.05 -6.50 18.77
C VAL A 63 -24.21 -6.79 17.83
N GLU A 64 -25.01 -7.80 18.17
CA GLU A 64 -26.22 -8.19 17.46
C GLU A 64 -27.35 -8.42 18.46
N ASP A 65 -28.50 -7.75 18.27
CA ASP A 65 -29.67 -7.81 19.16
C ASP A 65 -29.36 -7.60 20.67
N GLY A 66 -28.33 -6.80 20.98
CA GLY A 66 -27.88 -6.52 22.34
C GLY A 66 -26.96 -7.59 22.95
N ASN A 67 -26.68 -8.66 22.22
CA ASN A 67 -25.68 -9.67 22.57
C ASN A 67 -24.37 -9.39 21.84
N ILE A 68 -23.25 -9.81 22.43
CA ILE A 68 -21.94 -9.66 21.83
C ILE A 68 -21.61 -10.98 21.12
N VAL A 69 -21.40 -10.89 19.80
CA VAL A 69 -21.24 -12.05 18.91
C VAL A 69 -20.06 -11.84 17.99
N CYS A 70 -19.35 -12.91 17.66
CA CYS A 70 -18.27 -12.81 16.69
C CYS A 70 -18.86 -12.55 15.29
N PRO A 71 -18.41 -11.52 14.56
CA PRO A 71 -18.95 -11.17 13.24
C PRO A 71 -18.56 -12.16 12.13
N LEU A 72 -17.75 -13.18 12.44
CA LEU A 72 -17.25 -14.16 11.46
C LEU A 72 -17.97 -15.51 11.55
N ASP A 73 -18.36 -15.95 12.76
CA ASP A 73 -19.00 -17.25 12.99
C ASP A 73 -20.31 -17.15 13.81
N GLN A 74 -20.67 -15.95 14.28
CA GLN A 74 -21.86 -15.66 15.09
C GLN A 74 -21.89 -16.32 16.49
N GLU A 75 -20.74 -16.79 16.97
CA GLU A 75 -20.61 -17.31 18.33
C GLU A 75 -20.66 -16.17 19.35
N SER A 76 -21.52 -16.31 20.36
CA SER A 76 -21.63 -15.34 21.46
C SER A 76 -20.43 -15.41 22.41
N PHE A 77 -19.98 -14.27 22.93
CA PHE A 77 -18.91 -14.22 23.92
C PHE A 77 -19.13 -13.12 24.97
N ALA A 78 -18.50 -13.24 26.15
CA ALA A 78 -18.49 -12.16 27.12
C ALA A 78 -17.30 -11.20 26.86
N VAL A 79 -17.50 -9.90 27.09
CA VAL A 79 -16.46 -8.85 26.89
C VAL A 79 -15.13 -9.19 27.59
N GLY A 80 -15.22 -9.82 28.77
CA GLY A 80 -14.05 -10.16 29.59
C GLY A 80 -13.21 -11.31 29.06
N ASP A 81 -13.74 -12.11 28.14
CA ASP A 81 -13.08 -13.31 27.63
C ASP A 81 -12.14 -13.01 26.45
N CYS A 82 -12.17 -11.77 25.96
CA CYS A 82 -11.35 -11.29 24.86
C CYS A 82 -9.89 -11.04 25.29
N GLN A 83 -8.94 -11.62 24.58
CA GLN A 83 -7.52 -11.33 24.80
C GLN A 83 -7.06 -10.14 23.95
N LYS A 84 -6.62 -9.06 24.60
CA LYS A 84 -6.03 -7.90 23.91
C LYS A 84 -4.53 -8.09 23.74
N LEU A 85 -4.08 -8.17 22.50
CA LEU A 85 -2.66 -8.36 22.16
C LEU A 85 -2.12 -7.11 21.48
N GLN A 86 -0.93 -6.68 21.89
CA GLN A 86 -0.20 -5.63 21.19
C GLN A 86 0.81 -6.25 20.24
N LEU A 87 0.85 -5.78 18.99
CA LEU A 87 1.83 -6.25 18.01
C LEU A 87 3.25 -5.99 18.54
N PRO A 88 4.06 -7.03 18.79
CA PRO A 88 5.41 -6.83 19.29
C PRO A 88 6.27 -6.10 18.25
N PRO A 89 7.17 -5.18 18.66
CA PRO A 89 8.08 -4.50 17.74
C PRO A 89 8.87 -5.47 16.86
N ALA A 90 9.38 -6.55 17.45
CA ALA A 90 10.09 -7.61 16.72
C ALA A 90 9.23 -8.28 15.63
N THR A 91 7.92 -8.41 15.84
CA THR A 91 7.01 -8.92 14.81
C THR A 91 6.74 -7.86 13.74
N ALA A 92 6.53 -6.60 14.13
CA ALA A 92 6.37 -5.50 13.18
C ALA A 92 7.60 -5.33 12.27
N ASP A 93 8.82 -5.48 12.80
CA ASP A 93 10.07 -5.36 12.05
C ASP A 93 10.30 -6.50 11.04
N ARG A 94 9.68 -7.67 11.29
CA ARG A 94 9.69 -8.81 10.37
C ARG A 94 8.74 -8.60 9.18
N LEU A 95 7.72 -7.76 9.30
CA LEU A 95 6.82 -7.41 8.21
C LEU A 95 7.55 -6.45 7.25
N LYS A 96 8.24 -7.02 6.25
CA LYS A 96 8.89 -6.24 5.20
C LYS A 96 7.86 -5.82 4.14
N ALA A 97 7.90 -4.56 3.76
CA ALA A 97 7.03 -3.95 2.76
C ALA A 97 7.83 -3.53 1.52
N CYS A 98 7.18 -3.58 0.36
CA CYS A 98 7.68 -2.99 -0.87
C CYS A 98 7.45 -1.47 -0.86
N CYS A 99 8.29 -0.72 -1.56
CA CYS A 99 8.05 0.68 -1.83
C CYS A 99 6.69 0.89 -2.54
N TRP A 100 5.95 1.94 -2.19
CA TRP A 100 4.68 2.25 -2.86
C TRP A 100 4.81 2.63 -4.34
N ASN A 101 6.04 2.87 -4.82
CA ASN A 101 6.34 3.07 -6.23
C ASN A 101 6.87 1.78 -6.90
N GLU A 102 6.63 0.60 -6.34
CA GLU A 102 7.01 -0.70 -6.95
C GLU A 102 6.46 -0.84 -8.36
N SER A 103 5.19 -0.49 -8.57
CA SER A 103 4.55 -0.49 -9.89
C SER A 103 5.18 0.49 -10.90
N GLN A 104 5.99 1.44 -10.41
CA GLN A 104 6.75 2.39 -11.25
C GLN A 104 8.19 1.92 -11.49
N GLY A 105 8.59 0.78 -10.92
CA GLY A 105 9.92 0.18 -11.07
C GLY A 105 10.80 0.28 -9.82
N CYS A 106 10.30 0.79 -8.69
CA CYS A 106 11.09 0.85 -7.46
C CYS A 106 11.21 -0.55 -6.81
N THR A 107 12.43 -1.06 -6.66
CA THR A 107 12.68 -2.39 -6.08
C THR A 107 12.99 -2.37 -4.58
N PHE A 108 12.85 -1.22 -3.91
CA PHE A 108 13.18 -1.10 -2.49
C PHE A 108 12.20 -1.89 -1.62
N VAL A 109 12.75 -2.72 -0.72
CA VAL A 109 12.03 -3.51 0.27
C VAL A 109 12.66 -3.29 1.65
N GLY A 110 11.85 -3.09 2.68
CA GLY A 110 12.33 -2.84 4.03
C GLY A 110 11.24 -2.88 5.10
N THR A 111 11.57 -2.54 6.35
CA THR A 111 10.55 -2.28 7.39
C THR A 111 9.62 -1.14 6.96
N LEU A 112 8.41 -1.05 7.51
CA LEU A 112 7.50 0.09 7.25
C LEU A 112 8.17 1.46 7.45
N GLN A 113 8.97 1.62 8.51
CA GLN A 113 9.74 2.85 8.76
C GLN A 113 10.76 3.14 7.66
N ALA A 114 11.58 2.14 7.30
CA ALA A 114 12.57 2.27 6.23
C ALA A 114 11.91 2.58 4.87
N VAL A 115 10.76 1.97 4.57
CA VAL A 115 9.99 2.26 3.35
C VAL A 115 9.43 3.68 3.36
N LEU A 116 8.94 4.18 4.50
CA LEU A 116 8.50 5.56 4.64
C LEU A 116 9.64 6.55 4.37
N VAL A 117 10.78 6.35 5.06
CA VAL A 117 11.98 7.20 4.87
C VAL A 117 12.47 7.15 3.43
N HIS A 118 12.54 5.96 2.83
CA HIS A 118 12.91 5.79 1.44
C HIS A 118 11.95 6.56 0.53
N TYR A 119 10.64 6.34 0.67
CA TYR A 119 9.64 6.98 -0.16
C TYR A 119 9.74 8.51 -0.08
N GLU A 120 9.83 9.08 1.11
CA GLU A 120 9.85 10.54 1.27
C GLU A 120 11.16 11.18 0.79
N LYS A 121 12.30 10.54 1.06
CA LYS A 121 13.62 11.20 0.94
C LYS A 121 14.49 10.68 -0.21
N HIS A 122 14.29 9.44 -0.65
CA HIS A 122 15.24 8.75 -1.51
C HIS A 122 14.63 8.14 -2.77
N CYS A 123 13.31 7.95 -2.82
CA CYS A 123 12.67 7.31 -3.96
C CYS A 123 12.72 8.20 -5.20
N THR A 124 13.29 7.66 -6.26
CA THR A 124 13.45 8.34 -7.57
C THR A 124 12.27 8.08 -8.51
N PHE A 125 11.43 7.11 -8.17
CA PHE A 125 10.31 6.63 -8.97
C PHE A 125 8.98 7.35 -8.69
N HIS A 126 9.01 8.51 -8.04
CA HIS A 126 7.81 9.32 -7.85
C HIS A 126 7.26 9.80 -9.18
N THR A 127 5.95 9.73 -9.35
CA THR A 127 5.27 10.26 -10.52
C THR A 127 4.63 11.61 -10.24
N VAL A 128 4.71 12.53 -11.20
CA VAL A 128 3.98 13.79 -11.20
C VAL A 128 3.09 13.87 -12.44
N SER A 129 1.86 14.38 -12.28
CA SER A 129 0.97 14.58 -13.42
C SER A 129 1.30 15.91 -14.12
N CYS A 130 1.53 15.87 -15.43
CA CYS A 130 1.67 17.11 -16.20
C CYS A 130 0.36 17.91 -16.14
N PRO A 131 0.36 19.18 -15.70
CA PRO A 131 -0.87 19.96 -15.55
C PRO A 131 -1.59 20.19 -16.89
N ARG A 132 -0.84 20.15 -18.01
CA ARG A 132 -1.33 20.42 -19.37
C ARG A 132 -1.88 19.17 -20.07
N CYS A 133 -1.10 18.10 -20.16
CA CYS A 133 -1.50 16.89 -20.90
C CYS A 133 -2.01 15.75 -20.01
N LYS A 134 -1.98 15.93 -18.68
CA LYS A 134 -2.41 14.95 -17.65
C LYS A 134 -1.62 13.63 -17.63
N VAL A 135 -0.60 13.48 -18.48
CA VAL A 135 0.31 12.34 -18.47
C VAL A 135 1.14 12.31 -17.19
N SER A 136 1.24 11.14 -16.56
CA SER A 136 2.11 10.88 -15.41
C SER A 136 3.56 10.70 -15.87
N LEU A 137 4.48 11.43 -15.27
CA LEU A 137 5.90 11.41 -15.57
C LEU A 137 6.71 11.09 -14.33
N LEU A 138 7.78 10.31 -14.46
CA LEU A 138 8.73 10.13 -13.38
C LEU A 138 9.44 11.45 -13.08
N ARG A 139 9.52 11.82 -11.80
CA ARG A 139 10.13 13.07 -11.33
C ARG A 139 11.58 13.24 -11.82
N GLN A 140 12.29 12.13 -12.04
CA GLN A 140 13.68 12.12 -12.51
C GLN A 140 13.84 11.88 -14.02
N ASP A 141 12.77 11.88 -14.82
CA ASP A 141 12.88 11.82 -16.30
C ASP A 141 12.69 13.22 -16.91
N PRO A 142 13.73 14.07 -16.92
CA PRO A 142 13.67 15.38 -17.57
C PRO A 142 13.49 15.25 -19.09
N SER A 143 13.92 14.14 -19.72
CA SER A 143 13.74 13.89 -21.16
C SER A 143 12.28 13.82 -21.58
N LYS A 144 11.40 13.18 -20.80
CA LYS A 144 9.94 13.19 -21.04
C LYS A 144 9.25 14.44 -20.50
N THR A 145 9.81 15.06 -19.46
CA THR A 145 9.32 16.34 -18.92
C THR A 145 9.45 17.46 -19.95
N LEU A 146 10.53 17.49 -20.74
CA LEU A 146 10.70 18.45 -21.83
C LEU A 146 9.68 18.28 -22.96
N GLN A 147 9.30 17.05 -23.32
CA GLN A 147 8.23 16.82 -24.32
C GLN A 147 6.85 17.28 -23.79
N GLY A 148 6.50 16.97 -22.54
CA GLY A 148 5.22 17.38 -21.94
C GLY A 148 5.06 18.89 -21.68
N TRP A 149 6.16 19.64 -21.55
CA TRP A 149 6.17 21.08 -21.30
C TRP A 149 6.37 21.94 -22.55
N MET A 150 6.65 21.33 -23.71
CA MET A 150 6.77 22.05 -24.98
C MET A 150 5.45 22.73 -25.38
N PRO A 151 5.46 24.02 -25.82
CA PRO A 151 4.31 24.65 -26.44
C PRO A 151 3.86 23.86 -27.68
N ARG A 152 2.54 23.77 -27.92
CA ARG A 152 1.92 22.96 -29.01
C ARG A 152 2.61 23.05 -30.38
N ARG A 153 3.28 24.16 -30.72
CA ARG A 153 4.00 24.33 -31.98
C ARG A 153 5.21 23.38 -32.15
N ARG A 154 5.93 23.03 -31.08
CA ARG A 154 7.15 22.18 -31.17
C ARG A 154 6.90 20.67 -31.11
N HIS A 155 5.71 20.23 -30.70
CA HIS A 155 5.33 18.81 -30.78
C HIS A 155 5.12 18.35 -32.23
N TYR A 156 4.60 19.23 -33.09
CA TYR A 156 4.41 18.92 -34.52
C TYR A 156 5.77 18.85 -35.26
N GLU A 157 6.70 19.74 -34.95
CA GLU A 157 8.02 19.79 -35.58
C GLU A 157 8.93 18.63 -35.16
N TYR A 158 8.91 18.21 -33.88
CA TYR A 158 9.65 17.02 -33.42
C TYR A 158 9.12 15.72 -34.06
N ASN A 159 7.79 15.57 -34.17
CA ASN A 159 7.20 14.41 -34.84
C ASN A 159 7.43 14.40 -36.36
N ARG A 160 7.69 15.56 -36.97
CA ARG A 160 8.08 15.67 -38.38
C ARG A 160 9.55 15.29 -38.58
N SER A 161 10.45 15.73 -37.71
CA SER A 161 11.88 15.38 -37.81
C SER A 161 12.16 13.91 -37.48
N THR A 162 11.46 13.31 -36.53
CA THR A 162 11.60 11.87 -36.20
C THR A 162 10.97 10.95 -37.26
N ASN A 163 9.84 11.34 -37.88
CA ASN A 163 9.27 10.58 -39.01
C ASN A 163 10.14 10.66 -40.27
N VAL A 164 10.80 11.79 -40.52
CA VAL A 164 11.71 11.93 -41.66
C VAL A 164 12.99 11.11 -41.44
N ALA A 165 13.52 11.08 -40.21
CA ALA A 165 14.66 10.21 -39.86
C ALA A 165 14.33 8.71 -39.94
N SER A 166 13.09 8.31 -39.63
CA SER A 166 12.65 6.91 -39.69
C SER A 166 12.33 6.42 -41.11
N ARG A 167 12.15 7.34 -42.07
CA ARG A 167 11.96 7.02 -43.50
C ARG A 167 13.26 6.99 -44.32
N ALA A 168 14.39 7.35 -43.72
CA ALA A 168 15.70 7.29 -44.38
C ALA A 168 16.44 5.95 -44.15
N TYR A 169 15.86 5.03 -43.36
CA TYR A 169 16.40 3.69 -43.09
C TYR A 169 15.33 2.60 -43.28
N ALA A 170 14.54 2.71 -44.36
CA ALA A 170 13.67 1.66 -44.85
C ALA A 170 13.87 1.52 -46.37
#